data_AF-A0A665UC17-F1
#
_entry.id   AF-A0A665UC17-F1
#
_cell.length_a   1.000
_cell.length_b   1.000
_cell.length_c   1.000
_cell.angle_alpha   90.00
_cell.angle_beta   90.00
_cell.angle_gamma   90.00
#
_symmetry.space_group_name_H-M   'P 1'
#
loop_
_entity.id
_entity.type
_entity.pdbx_description
1 polymer ?
#
loop_
_entity_poly.entity_id
_entity_poly.type
_entity_poly.pdbx_seq_one_letter_code
_entity_poly.pdbx_strand_id
1 'polypeptide(L)'
;SASSFTFDYSTLTFQSLGFPSGLRDDVGVPGISWSANRLPEDIYPASGLALAAAYHDIKTRLASLERENSSIKKKLKNYEVKFPLVSEFGEERIVCCSCEPIIKDTSVIQSETTNLQQRINSLTQEVWILEEDAMTLSLILPLVVVGTKQANSAIQCHSLKYVLVMHE
;
A
#
# COMPACT_ATOMS: atom_id res chain seq x y z
N SER A 1 0.66 9.84 -18.56
CA SER A 1 1.65 10.91 -18.27
C SER A 1 1.28 11.60 -16.98
N ALA A 2 1.93 11.25 -15.87
CA ALA A 2 1.80 11.95 -14.60
C ALA A 2 3.19 12.52 -14.27
N SER A 3 3.27 13.85 -14.12
CA SER A 3 4.51 14.56 -13.78
C SER A 3 4.70 14.47 -12.27
N SER A 4 5.73 13.76 -11.84
CA SER A 4 6.21 13.75 -10.46
C SER A 4 6.94 15.07 -10.20
N PHE A 5 6.31 16.00 -9.48
CA PHE A 5 7.00 17.18 -8.96
C PHE A 5 7.74 16.78 -7.68
N THR A 6 8.98 16.34 -7.82
CA THR A 6 9.92 16.22 -6.70
C THR A 6 10.44 17.61 -6.38
N PHE A 7 9.99 18.20 -5.27
CA PHE A 7 10.56 19.45 -4.76
C PHE A 7 11.85 19.13 -4.00
N ASP A 8 12.97 19.20 -4.71
CA ASP A 8 14.29 18.92 -4.15
C ASP A 8 14.75 20.11 -3.30
N TYR A 9 14.84 19.93 -1.98
CA TYR A 9 15.27 20.98 -1.03
C TYR A 9 16.79 21.19 -1.03
N SER A 10 17.52 20.48 -1.91
CA SER A 10 18.97 20.39 -1.91
C SER A 10 19.69 21.56 -2.61
N THR A 11 18.95 22.52 -3.18
CA THR A 11 19.51 23.70 -3.89
C THR A 11 19.28 25.01 -3.14
N LEU A 12 19.47 25.01 -1.82
CA LEU A 12 19.69 26.25 -1.06
C LEU A 12 21.11 26.26 -0.52
N THR A 13 22.08 26.17 -1.43
CA THR A 13 23.39 26.77 -1.18
C THR A 13 23.20 28.27 -1.20
N PHE A 14 23.32 28.92 -0.03
CA PHE A 14 23.57 30.36 0.02
C PHE A 14 24.91 30.60 -0.68
N GLN A 15 24.87 30.86 -1.99
CA GLN A 15 25.99 31.46 -2.68
C GLN A 15 26.12 32.85 -2.11
N SER A 16 27.07 32.97 -1.17
CA SER A 16 27.57 34.20 -0.60
C SER A 16 27.67 35.24 -1.71
N LEU A 17 26.77 36.23 -1.71
CA LEU A 17 26.90 37.38 -2.58
C LEU A 17 28.19 38.08 -2.17
N GLY A 18 29.15 38.03 -3.09
CA GLY A 18 30.54 38.36 -2.86
C GLY A 18 30.72 39.73 -2.24
N PHE A 19 31.42 39.73 -1.11
CA PHE A 19 32.25 40.85 -0.73
C PHE A 19 33.63 40.63 -1.35
N PRO A 20 33.99 41.28 -2.48
CA PRO A 20 35.37 41.26 -2.93
C PRO A 20 36.15 42.31 -2.13
N SER A 21 36.80 41.85 -1.06
CA SER A 21 37.95 42.56 -0.49
C SER A 21 39.06 42.60 -1.54
N GLY A 22 39.19 43.76 -2.20
CA GLY A 22 40.43 44.30 -2.76
C GLY A 22 41.14 43.51 -3.85
N LEU A 23 41.03 43.97 -5.10
CA LEU A 23 42.18 44.03 -6.02
C LEU A 23 41.89 45.03 -7.16
N ARG A 24 42.56 46.18 -7.09
CA ARG A 24 43.24 46.94 -8.15
C ARG A 24 42.68 46.91 -9.58
N ASP A 25 42.47 48.13 -10.08
CA ASP A 25 42.73 48.67 -11.42
C ASP A 25 42.16 47.96 -12.67
N ASP A 26 41.39 48.75 -13.42
CA ASP A 26 41.21 48.75 -14.87
C ASP A 26 40.45 47.58 -15.53
N VAL A 27 39.19 47.87 -15.91
CA VAL A 27 38.69 47.76 -17.30
C VAL A 27 37.19 48.10 -17.27
N GLY A 28 36.82 49.14 -18.03
CA GLY A 28 35.46 49.65 -18.10
C GLY A 28 34.49 48.68 -18.80
N VAL A 29 33.34 48.47 -18.15
CA VAL A 29 32.11 48.03 -18.81
C VAL A 29 31.08 49.15 -18.62
N PRO A 30 30.67 49.86 -19.68
CA PRO A 30 29.69 50.93 -19.57
C PRO A 30 28.28 50.33 -19.57
N GLY A 31 27.54 50.59 -18.49
CA GLY A 31 26.10 50.40 -18.47
C GLY A 31 25.60 49.29 -17.57
N ILE A 32 25.71 49.48 -16.25
CA ILE A 32 24.53 49.68 -15.41
C ILE A 32 24.96 50.67 -14.31
N SER A 33 24.76 51.96 -14.58
CA SER A 33 24.76 52.97 -13.51
C SER A 33 23.45 52.78 -12.76
N TRP A 34 23.47 52.03 -11.66
CA TRP A 34 22.55 52.34 -10.58
C TRP A 34 23.03 53.68 -10.06
N SER A 35 22.56 54.77 -10.64
CA SER A 35 22.70 56.06 -10.03
C SER A 35 22.09 55.90 -8.65
N ALA A 36 22.95 55.84 -7.64
CA ALA A 36 22.58 56.05 -6.26
C ALA A 36 22.00 57.46 -6.23
N ASN A 37 20.71 57.56 -6.58
CA ASN A 37 19.89 58.70 -6.28
C ASN A 37 19.97 58.76 -4.77
N ARG A 38 20.86 59.64 -4.29
CA ARG A 38 20.90 60.07 -2.91
C ARG A 38 19.48 60.51 -2.60
N LEU A 39 18.74 59.63 -1.95
CA LEU A 39 17.50 60.00 -1.31
C LEU A 39 17.84 61.17 -0.39
N PRO A 40 17.06 62.26 -0.40
CA PRO A 40 17.32 63.40 0.47
C PRO A 40 17.40 62.90 1.92
N GLU A 41 18.57 63.10 2.54
CA GLU A 41 18.93 62.65 3.90
C GLU A 41 17.99 63.20 5.00
N ASP A 42 17.01 64.03 4.64
CA ASP A 42 16.17 64.80 5.57
C ASP A 42 14.66 64.50 5.44
N ILE A 43 14.28 63.52 4.61
CA ILE A 43 12.91 63.01 4.64
C ILE A 43 12.91 61.74 5.51
N TYR A 44 12.51 61.95 6.77
CA TYR A 44 11.71 61.04 7.60
C TYR A 44 12.43 60.29 8.77
N PRO A 45 12.83 61.00 9.85
CA PRO A 45 13.30 60.35 11.09
C PRO A 45 12.26 59.41 11.73
N ALA A 46 10.96 59.67 11.54
CA ALA A 46 9.89 58.82 12.06
C ALA A 46 9.67 57.50 11.28
N SER A 47 9.94 57.45 9.97
CA SER A 47 9.77 56.24 9.15
C SER A 47 11.02 55.39 9.17
N GLY A 48 12.20 55.99 9.37
CA GLY A 48 13.44 55.26 9.68
C GLY A 48 13.30 54.46 10.98
N LEU A 49 12.71 55.05 12.02
CA LEU A 49 12.42 54.35 13.28
C LEU A 49 11.34 53.27 13.11
N ALA A 50 10.27 53.54 12.36
CA ALA A 50 9.23 52.54 12.07
C ALA A 50 9.78 51.37 11.24
N LEU A 51 10.65 51.64 10.26
CA LEU A 51 11.32 50.64 9.44
C LEU A 51 12.30 49.79 10.27
N ALA A 52 13.08 50.42 11.14
CA ALA A 52 13.98 49.72 12.05
C ALA A 52 13.21 48.80 13.02
N ALA A 53 12.07 49.28 13.55
CA ALA A 53 11.20 48.49 14.42
C ALA A 53 10.56 47.31 13.66
N ALA A 54 10.06 47.53 12.44
CA ALA A 54 9.51 46.47 11.61
C ALA A 54 10.56 45.42 11.24
N TYR A 55 11.78 45.84 10.88
CA TYR A 55 12.89 44.94 10.61
C TYR A 55 13.27 44.10 11.84
N HIS A 56 13.29 44.72 13.02
CA HIS A 56 13.57 44.02 14.26
C HIS A 56 12.47 43.00 14.63
N ASP A 57 11.20 43.35 14.43
CA ASP A 57 10.07 42.44 14.63
C ASP A 57 10.17 41.22 13.70
N ILE A 58 10.40 41.46 12.40
CA ILE A 58 10.57 40.39 11.40
C ILE A 58 11.72 39.47 11.79
N LYS A 59 12.87 40.03 12.19
CA LYS A 59 14.04 39.24 12.62
C LYS A 59 13.72 38.38 13.84
N THR A 60 12.99 38.92 14.80
CA THR A 60 12.60 38.20 16.02
C THR A 60 11.61 37.07 15.72
N ARG A 61 10.62 37.33 14.86
CA ARG A 61 9.66 36.31 14.42
C ARG A 61 10.33 35.20 13.62
N LEU A 62 11.28 35.53 12.75
CA LEU A 62 12.05 34.55 11.99
C LEU A 62 12.83 33.61 12.92
N ALA A 63 13.53 34.16 13.92
CA ALA A 63 14.27 33.37 14.90
C ALA A 63 13.36 32.44 15.74
N SER A 64 12.11 32.85 16.02
CA SER A 64 11.13 31.96 16.67
C SER A 64 10.76 30.80 15.75
N LEU A 65 10.41 31.10 14.49
CA LEU A 65 10.02 30.09 13.51
C LEU A 65 11.14 29.07 13.26
N GLU A 66 12.40 29.51 13.19
CA GLU A 66 13.55 28.61 13.04
C GLU A 66 13.67 27.63 14.21
N ARG A 67 13.42 28.11 15.45
CA ARG A 67 13.41 27.28 16.65
C ARG A 67 12.24 26.29 16.64
N GLU A 68 11.05 26.74 16.27
CA GLU A 68 9.85 25.91 16.16
C GLU A 68 10.02 24.84 15.08
N ASN A 69 10.55 25.20 13.91
CA ASN A 69 10.83 24.28 12.81
C ASN A 69 11.87 23.22 13.22
N SER A 70 12.91 23.62 13.95
CA SER A 70 13.88 22.69 14.53
C SER A 70 13.24 21.73 15.55
N SER A 71 12.31 22.23 16.36
CA SER A 71 11.53 21.42 17.31
C SER A 71 10.62 20.42 16.60
N ILE A 72 9.93 20.85 15.54
CA ILE A 72 9.09 20.00 14.70
C ILE A 72 9.92 18.92 14.03
N LYS A 73 11.07 19.24 13.43
CA LYS A 73 12.01 18.27 12.85
C LYS A 73 12.47 17.22 13.87
N LYS A 74 12.81 17.65 15.09
CA LYS A 74 13.17 16.73 16.17
C LYS A 74 12.01 15.81 16.56
N LYS A 75 10.78 16.36 16.67
CA LYS A 75 9.58 15.56 16.96
C LYS A 75 9.30 14.56 15.85
N LEU A 76 9.41 14.96 14.58
CA LEU A 76 9.20 14.10 13.42
C LEU A 76 10.17 12.92 13.43
N LYS A 77 11.46 13.16 13.63
CA LYS A 77 12.47 12.10 13.78
C LYS A 77 12.13 11.14 14.94
N ASN A 78 11.63 11.66 16.06
CA ASN A 78 11.18 10.83 17.17
C ASN A 78 9.91 10.02 16.85
N TYR A 79 9.03 10.52 15.98
CA TYR A 79 7.86 9.77 15.51
C TYR A 79 8.25 8.69 14.50
N GLU A 80 9.19 8.94 13.60
CA GLU A 80 9.74 7.92 12.67
C GLU A 80 10.32 6.72 13.41
N VAL A 81 11.00 6.95 14.55
CA VAL A 81 11.52 5.86 15.40
C VAL A 81 10.39 5.06 16.06
N LYS A 82 9.26 5.71 16.39
CA LYS A 82 8.11 5.06 17.03
C LYS A 82 7.22 4.34 16.02
N PHE A 83 7.15 4.87 14.80
CA PHE A 83 6.32 4.38 13.71
C PHE A 83 7.14 4.51 12.43
N PRO A 84 8.00 3.54 12.14
CA PRO A 84 8.74 3.53 10.89
C PRO A 84 7.75 3.63 9.73
N LEU A 85 7.93 4.64 8.89
CA LEU A 85 7.20 4.76 7.65
C LEU A 85 7.48 3.51 6.83
N VAL A 86 6.49 2.64 6.73
CA VAL A 86 6.55 1.48 5.84
C VAL A 86 6.40 2.04 4.43
N SER A 87 7.53 2.26 3.74
CA SER A 87 7.50 2.50 2.30
C SER A 87 7.06 1.21 1.63
N GLU A 88 5.80 1.16 1.20
CA GLU A 88 5.21 0.03 0.45
C GLU A 88 5.90 -0.20 -0.91
N PHE A 89 6.71 0.76 -1.36
CA PHE A 89 7.50 0.62 -2.59
C PHE A 89 8.94 0.21 -2.26
N GLY A 90 9.18 -1.10 -2.28
CA GLY A 90 10.47 -1.71 -2.58
C GLY A 90 11.60 -1.47 -1.58
N GLU A 91 11.80 -2.46 -0.70
CA GLU A 91 13.12 -2.91 -0.24
C GLU A 91 14.00 -1.91 0.54
N GLU A 92 13.60 -1.58 1.78
CA GLU A 92 14.54 -1.57 2.90
C GLU A 92 13.81 -1.89 4.20
N ARG A 93 14.15 -3.03 4.82
CA ARG A 93 13.55 -3.51 6.06
C ARG A 93 13.96 -2.63 7.23
N ILE A 94 13.26 -1.51 7.44
CA ILE A 94 13.19 -0.92 8.77
C ILE A 94 12.19 -1.78 9.55
N VAL A 95 12.72 -2.77 10.28
CA VAL A 95 11.94 -3.59 11.21
C VAL A 95 11.40 -2.67 12.30
N CYS A 96 10.15 -2.30 12.14
CA CYS A 96 9.35 -1.71 13.20
C CYS A 96 9.20 -2.73 14.33
N CYS A 97 9.93 -2.55 15.44
CA CYS A 97 9.85 -3.43 16.62
C CYS A 97 8.44 -3.48 17.26
N SER A 98 7.53 -2.56 16.89
CA SER A 98 6.11 -2.63 17.32
C SER A 98 5.22 -3.44 16.37
N CYS A 99 5.75 -3.82 15.21
CA CYS A 99 5.04 -4.50 14.14
C CYS A 99 5.23 -6.03 14.18
N GLU A 100 6.03 -6.56 15.11
CA GLU A 100 6.16 -7.99 15.42
C GLU A 100 4.82 -8.75 15.51
N PRO A 101 3.76 -8.21 16.16
CA PRO A 101 2.45 -8.86 16.21
C PRO A 101 1.77 -8.89 14.84
N ILE A 102 1.86 -7.80 14.08
CA ILE A 102 1.20 -7.64 12.78
C ILE A 102 1.80 -8.60 11.73
N ILE A 103 3.12 -8.76 11.74
CA ILE A 103 3.82 -9.69 10.83
C ILE A 103 3.46 -11.14 11.16
N LYS A 104 3.33 -11.48 12.45
CA LYS A 104 2.88 -12.82 12.86
C LYS A 104 1.42 -13.07 12.47
N ASP A 105 0.53 -12.14 12.75
CA ASP A 105 -0.89 -12.27 12.43
C ASP A 105 -1.11 -12.40 10.92
N THR A 106 -0.40 -11.63 10.09
CA THR A 106 -0.48 -11.76 8.63
C THR A 106 -0.03 -13.13 8.12
N SER A 107 1.06 -13.69 8.67
CA SER A 107 1.52 -15.05 8.32
C SER A 107 0.53 -16.14 8.74
N VAL A 108 -0.09 -16.01 9.92
CA VAL A 108 -1.11 -16.94 10.42
C VAL A 108 -2.34 -16.89 9.51
N ILE A 109 -2.84 -15.70 9.20
CA ILE A 109 -3.99 -15.50 8.30
C ILE A 109 -3.72 -16.11 6.92
N GLN A 110 -2.51 -15.96 6.36
CA GLN A 110 -2.15 -16.58 5.09
C GLN A 110 -2.14 -18.11 5.18
N SER A 111 -1.61 -18.67 6.27
CA SER A 111 -1.60 -20.12 6.49
C SER A 111 -3.02 -20.69 6.67
N GLU A 112 -3.90 -19.99 7.38
CA GLU A 112 -5.30 -20.38 7.55
C GLU A 112 -6.07 -20.27 6.23
N THR A 113 -5.84 -19.21 5.46
CA THR A 113 -6.46 -19.02 4.14
C THR A 113 -6.09 -20.14 3.18
N THR A 114 -4.81 -20.51 3.12
CA THR A 114 -4.36 -21.63 2.27
C THR A 114 -4.90 -22.97 2.74
N ASN A 115 -4.94 -23.22 4.04
CA ASN A 115 -5.53 -24.44 4.62
C ASN A 115 -7.04 -24.57 4.30
N LEU A 116 -7.80 -23.49 4.48
CA LEU A 116 -9.23 -23.47 4.18
C LEU A 116 -9.47 -23.67 2.68
N GLN A 117 -8.68 -23.04 1.81
CA GLN A 117 -8.79 -23.23 0.37
C GLN A 117 -8.54 -24.69 -0.04
N GLN A 118 -7.55 -25.35 0.56
CA GLN A 118 -7.30 -26.78 0.33
C GLN A 118 -8.50 -27.63 0.74
N ARG A 119 -9.08 -27.37 1.93
CA ARG A 119 -10.26 -28.09 2.41
C ARG A 119 -11.48 -27.87 1.51
N ILE A 120 -11.70 -26.64 1.03
CA ILE A 120 -12.77 -26.32 0.07
C ILE A 120 -12.59 -27.12 -1.22
N ASN A 121 -11.36 -27.18 -1.74
CA ASN A 121 -11.07 -27.91 -2.98
C ASN A 121 -11.32 -29.41 -2.82
N SER A 122 -10.90 -30.00 -1.69
CA SER A 122 -11.19 -31.41 -1.38
C SER A 122 -12.69 -31.69 -1.28
N LEU A 123 -13.44 -30.87 -0.53
CA LEU A 123 -14.89 -31.03 -0.41
C LEU A 123 -15.61 -30.84 -1.75
N THR A 124 -15.16 -29.88 -2.57
CA THR A 124 -15.73 -29.66 -3.90
C THR A 124 -15.53 -30.89 -4.79
N GLN A 125 -14.36 -31.53 -4.72
CA GLN A 125 -14.08 -32.76 -5.45
C GLN A 125 -14.95 -33.92 -4.96
N GLU A 126 -15.08 -34.10 -3.64
CA GLU A 126 -15.93 -35.15 -3.06
C GLU A 126 -17.39 -34.99 -3.48
N VAL A 127 -17.93 -33.77 -3.44
CA VAL A 127 -19.29 -33.47 -3.88
C VAL A 127 -19.48 -33.82 -5.36
N TRP A 128 -18.51 -33.48 -6.21
CA TRP A 128 -18.58 -33.77 -7.64
C TRP A 128 -18.60 -35.28 -7.92
N ILE A 129 -17.78 -36.06 -7.21
CA ILE A 129 -17.76 -37.52 -7.32
C ILE A 129 -19.10 -38.10 -6.85
N LEU A 130 -19.64 -37.64 -5.72
CA LEU A 130 -20.93 -38.11 -5.21
C LEU A 130 -22.08 -37.77 -6.16
N GLU A 131 -22.02 -36.64 -6.86
CA GLU A 131 -22.98 -36.27 -7.89
C GLU A 131 -22.93 -37.24 -9.08
N GLU A 132 -21.72 -37.58 -9.56
CA GLU A 132 -21.51 -38.54 -10.64
C GLU A 132 -21.99 -39.96 -10.26
N ASP A 133 -21.66 -40.41 -9.05
CA ASP A 133 -22.11 -41.69 -8.52
C ASP A 133 -23.64 -41.73 -8.37
N ALA A 134 -24.25 -40.65 -7.88
CA ALA A 134 -25.71 -40.54 -7.75
C ALA A 134 -26.40 -40.57 -9.13
N MET A 135 -25.86 -39.88 -10.13
CA MET A 135 -26.36 -39.93 -11.51
C MET A 135 -26.26 -41.34 -12.08
N THR A 136 -25.14 -42.02 -11.87
CA THR A 136 -24.91 -43.40 -12.33
C THR A 136 -25.90 -44.38 -11.69
N LEU A 137 -26.10 -44.30 -10.37
CA LEU A 137 -27.06 -45.13 -9.66
C LEU A 137 -28.50 -44.86 -10.15
N SER A 138 -28.85 -43.59 -10.42
CA SER A 138 -30.18 -43.23 -10.93
C SER A 138 -30.52 -43.88 -12.27
N LEU A 139 -29.52 -44.10 -13.12
CA LEU A 139 -29.68 -44.75 -14.43
C LEU A 139 -29.72 -46.28 -14.31
N ILE A 140 -28.92 -46.88 -13.42
CA ILE A 140 -28.76 -48.34 -13.34
C ILE A 140 -29.83 -49.01 -12.46
N LEU A 141 -30.28 -48.35 -11.39
CA LEU A 141 -31.30 -48.90 -10.47
C LEU A 141 -32.58 -49.37 -11.19
N PRO A 142 -33.20 -48.60 -12.09
CA PRO A 142 -34.39 -49.03 -12.82
C PRO A 142 -34.16 -50.30 -13.66
N LEU A 143 -33.00 -50.39 -14.34
CA LEU A 143 -32.62 -51.55 -15.16
C LEU A 143 -32.45 -52.81 -14.31
N VAL A 144 -31.79 -52.70 -13.15
CA VAL A 144 -31.61 -53.81 -12.20
C VAL A 144 -32.97 -54.26 -11.63
N VAL A 145 -33.85 -53.32 -11.28
CA VAL A 145 -35.19 -53.63 -10.78
C VAL A 145 -36.02 -54.33 -11.86
N VAL A 146 -36.00 -53.87 -13.11
CA VAL A 146 -36.71 -54.54 -14.22
C VAL A 146 -36.15 -55.94 -14.46
N GLY A 147 -34.83 -56.09 -14.48
CA GLY A 147 -34.17 -57.39 -14.69
C GLY A 147 -34.53 -58.42 -13.62
N THR A 148 -34.55 -58.02 -12.34
CA THR A 148 -34.92 -58.91 -11.22
C THR A 148 -36.40 -59.29 -11.25
N LYS A 149 -37.30 -58.38 -11.65
CA LYS A 149 -38.73 -58.71 -11.85
C LYS A 149 -38.93 -59.71 -12.97
N GLN A 150 -38.23 -59.54 -14.09
CA GLN A 150 -38.29 -60.47 -15.22
C GLN A 150 -37.75 -61.86 -14.86
N ALA A 151 -36.62 -61.91 -14.14
CA ALA A 151 -36.04 -63.17 -13.67
C ALA A 151 -36.97 -63.92 -12.70
N ASN A 152 -37.57 -63.22 -11.73
CA ASN A 152 -38.52 -63.83 -10.79
C ASN A 152 -39.77 -64.39 -11.51
N SER A 153 -40.30 -63.67 -12.50
CA SER A 153 -41.40 -64.16 -13.34
C SER A 153 -41.03 -65.42 -14.11
N ALA A 154 -39.83 -65.46 -14.71
CA ALA A 154 -39.34 -66.63 -15.44
C ALA A 154 -39.16 -67.85 -14.53
N ILE A 155 -38.61 -67.66 -13.33
CA ILE A 155 -38.46 -68.72 -12.31
C ILE A 155 -39.83 -69.26 -11.91
N GLN A 156 -40.82 -68.39 -11.69
CA GLN A 156 -42.16 -68.80 -11.30
C GLN A 156 -42.88 -69.58 -12.42
N CYS A 157 -42.75 -69.15 -13.67
CA CYS A 157 -43.24 -69.89 -14.84
C CYS A 157 -42.58 -71.27 -14.99
N HIS A 158 -41.26 -71.34 -14.79
CA HIS A 158 -40.52 -72.60 -14.86
C HIS A 158 -40.96 -73.55 -13.74
N SER A 159 -41.14 -73.04 -12.52
CA SER A 159 -41.60 -73.82 -11.37
C SER A 159 -43.03 -74.38 -11.59
N LEU A 160 -43.95 -73.58 -12.13
CA LEU A 160 -45.31 -74.03 -12.47
C LEU A 160 -45.32 -75.10 -13.57
N LYS A 161 -44.46 -74.98 -14.60
CA LYS A 161 -44.30 -76.01 -15.64
C LYS A 161 -43.84 -77.34 -15.04
N TYR A 162 -42.87 -77.32 -14.12
CA TYR A 162 -42.40 -78.53 -13.44
C TYR A 162 -43.50 -79.21 -12.62
N VAL A 163 -44.33 -78.43 -11.91
CA VAL A 163 -45.45 -78.99 -11.14
C VAL A 163 -46.52 -79.61 -12.05
N LEU A 164 -46.82 -79.00 -13.20
CA LEU A 164 -47.78 -79.54 -14.16
C LEU A 164 -47.31 -80.87 -14.78
N VAL A 165 -46.04 -80.95 -15.19
CA VAL A 165 -45.46 -82.16 -15.81
C VAL A 165 -45.42 -83.35 -14.84
N MET A 166 -45.34 -83.11 -13.54
CA MET A 166 -45.34 -84.17 -12.53
C MET A 166 -46.75 -84.68 -12.16
N HIS A 167 -47.80 -84.04 -12.68
CA HIS A 167 -49.20 -84.34 -12.35
C HIS A 167 -50.02 -84.85 -13.56
N GLU A 168 -49.37 -85.08 -14.70
CA GLU A 168 -49.87 -85.84 -15.87
C GLU A 168 -49.23 -87.24 -15.91
#